data_AF-A0AAV1VF79-F1
#
_entry.id   AF-A0AAV1VF79-F1
#
_cell.length_a   1.000
_cell.length_b   1.000
_cell.length_c   1.000
_cell.angle_alpha   90.00
_cell.angle_beta   90.00
_cell.angle_gamma   90.00
#
_symmetry.space_group_name_H-M   'P 1'
#
loop_
_entity.id
_entity.type
_entity.pdbx_description
1 polymer ?
#
loop_
_entity_poly.entity_id
_entity_poly.type
_entity_poly.pdbx_seq_one_letter_code
_entity_poly.pdbx_strand_id
1 'polypeptide(L)' 'MESDSLGGSRYLLLIVDEASGCMKKFCLRVKSESEDYIWKYITMVQTQFSTKVNFVGADGA' A
#
# COMPACT_ATOMS: atom_id res chain seq x y z
N MET A 1 10.84 -16.52 -19.44
CA MET A 1 10.66 -15.09 -19.80
C MET A 1 10.15 -14.40 -18.57
N GLU A 2 10.93 -13.48 -17.99
CA GLU A 2 10.40 -12.55 -16.99
C GLU A 2 9.36 -11.69 -17.71
N SER A 3 8.10 -11.77 -17.29
CA SER A 3 7.05 -10.93 -17.86
C SER A 3 7.40 -9.47 -17.60
N ASP A 4 7.35 -8.62 -18.64
CA ASP A 4 7.52 -7.19 -18.47
C ASP A 4 6.57 -6.68 -17.39
N SER A 5 7.15 -6.17 -16.30
CA SER A 5 6.42 -5.53 -15.21
C SER A 5 5.53 -4.42 -15.77
N LEU A 6 4.27 -4.33 -15.31
CA LEU A 6 3.31 -3.29 -15.72
C LEU A 6 3.96 -1.89 -15.71
N GLY A 7 4.27 -1.35 -16.90
CA GLY A 7 4.78 0.02 -17.08
C GLY A 7 6.19 0.28 -16.52
N GLY A 8 7.03 -0.75 -16.35
CA GLY A 8 8.40 -0.61 -15.82
C GLY A 8 8.49 -0.53 -14.29
N SER A 9 7.38 -0.75 -13.59
CA SER A 9 7.33 -0.82 -12.12
C SER A 9 7.90 -2.14 -11.61
N ARG A 10 9.00 -2.09 -10.84
CA ARG A 10 9.70 -3.29 -10.34
C ARG A 10 9.15 -3.82 -9.01
N TYR A 11 8.29 -3.06 -8.34
CA TYR A 11 7.78 -3.41 -7.02
C TYR A 11 6.27 -3.28 -6.96
N LEU A 12 5.63 -4.12 -6.16
CA LEU A 12 4.21 -4.07 -5.87
C LEU A 12 4.05 -3.82 -4.37
N LEU A 13 3.41 -2.71 -4.00
CA LEU A 13 2.95 -2.47 -2.64
C LEU A 13 1.49 -2.91 -2.53
N LEU A 14 1.23 -3.81 -1.58
CA LEU A 14 -0.10 -4.28 -1.25
C LEU A 14 -0.46 -3.80 0.16
N ILE A 15 -1.60 -3.12 0.29
CA ILE A 15 -2.13 -2.73 1.59
C ILE A 15 -3.48 -3.43 1.77
N VAL A 16 -3.60 -4.15 2.89
CA VAL A 16 -4.83 -4.83 3.29
C VAL A 16 -5.36 -4.12 4.53
N ASP A 17 -6.60 -3.65 4.45
CA ASP A 17 -7.35 -3.20 5.62
C ASP A 17 -8.12 -4.41 6.19
N GLU A 18 -7.63 -4.95 7.31
CA GLU A 18 -8.23 -6.13 7.94
C GLU A 18 -9.67 -5.90 8.41
N ALA A 19 -10.03 -4.66 8.79
CA ALA A 19 -11.35 -4.38 9.31
C ALA A 19 -12.43 -4.45 8.22
N SER A 20 -12.12 -3.96 7.02
CA SER A 20 -13.05 -3.97 5.88
C SER A 20 -12.83 -5.13 4.90
N GLY A 21 -11.69 -5.83 5.00
CA GLY A 21 -11.24 -6.79 3.98
C GLY A 21 -10.84 -6.13 2.66
N CYS A 22 -10.78 -4.79 2.59
CA CYS A 22 -10.40 -4.08 1.38
C CYS A 22 -8.90 -4.24 1.12
N MET A 23 -8.56 -4.37 -0.16
CA MET A 23 -7.18 -4.48 -0.60
C MET A 23 -6.89 -3.40 -1.65
N LYS A 24 -5.78 -2.67 -1.46
CA LYS A 24 -5.30 -1.67 -2.41
C LYS A 24 -3.89 -2.00 -2.86
N LYS A 25 -3.66 -1.91 -4.17
CA LYS A 25 -2.38 -2.21 -4.82
C LYS A 25 -1.77 -0.98 -5.47
N PHE A 26 -0.47 -0.83 -5.35
CA PHE A 26 0.31 0.23 -5.99
C PHE A 26 1.52 -0.35 -6.70
N CYS A 27 1.68 0.00 -7.98
CA CYS A 27 2.86 -0.37 -8.77
C CYS A 27 3.94 0.70 -8.58
N LEU A 28 5.06 0.33 -7.98
CA LEU A 28 6.17 1.25 -7.67
C LEU A 28 7.36 0.99 -8.61
N ARG A 29 8.06 2.05 -8.98
CA ARG A 29 9.31 1.95 -9.77
C ARG A 29 10.48 1.64 -8.84
N VAL A 30 10.51 2.24 -7.66
CA VAL A 30 11.52 2.01 -6.62
C VAL A 30 10.87 1.75 -5.26
N LYS A 31 11.53 0.97 -4.39
CA LYS A 31 10.96 0.59 -3.08
C LYS A 31 10.71 1.80 -2.17
N SER A 32 11.56 2.84 -2.23
CA SER A 32 11.42 4.04 -1.39
C SER A 32 10.14 4.84 -1.63
N GLU A 33 9.46 4.66 -2.76
CA GLU A 33 8.15 5.28 -3.00
C GLU A 33 7.08 4.75 -2.03
N SER A 34 7.26 3.56 -1.45
CA SER A 34 6.22 2.92 -0.63
C SER A 34 5.80 3.75 0.57
N GLU A 35 6.72 4.49 1.19
CA GLU A 35 6.45 5.28 2.40
C GLU A 35 5.38 6.36 2.14
N ASP A 36 5.52 7.12 1.05
CA ASP A 36 4.56 8.16 0.66
C ASP A 36 3.18 7.55 0.32
N TYR A 37 3.15 6.42 -0.39
CA TYR A 37 1.89 5.72 -0.70
C TYR A 37 1.19 5.16 0.55
N ILE A 38 1.95 4.61 1.50
CA ILE A 38 1.41 4.14 2.78
C ILE A 38 0.81 5.33 3.56
N TRP A 39 1.53 6.45 3.64
CA TRP A 39 1.06 7.63 4.38
C TRP A 39 -0.20 8.25 3.77
N LYS A 40 -0.23 8.34 2.43
CA LYS A 40 -1.42 8.77 1.68
C LYS A 40 -2.60 7.83 1.92
N TYR A 41 -2.37 6.53 1.93
CA TYR A 41 -3.43 5.56 2.19
C TYR A 41 -3.98 5.70 3.60
N ILE A 42 -3.12 5.77 4.62
CA ILE A 42 -3.53 5.97 6.02
C ILE A 42 -4.36 7.24 6.15
N THR A 43 -3.88 8.37 5.61
CA THR A 43 -4.60 9.65 5.65
C THR A 43 -5.98 9.56 4.97
N MET A 44 -6.05 8.89 3.81
CA MET A 44 -7.29 8.66 3.07
C MET A 44 -8.30 7.85 3.90
N VAL A 45 -7.88 6.72 4.48
CA VAL A 45 -8.75 5.84 5.27
C VAL A 45 -9.20 6.55 6.55
N GLN A 46 -8.30 7.25 7.23
CA GLN A 46 -8.66 8.00 8.44
C GLN A 46 -9.70 9.09 8.15
N THR A 47 -9.55 9.79 7.03
CA THR A 47 -10.50 10.82 6.60
C THR A 47 -11.83 10.21 6.16
N GLN A 48 -11.80 9.12 5.40
CA GLN A 48 -13.00 8.50 4.83
C GLN A 48 -13.89 7.85 5.89
N PHE A 49 -13.28 7.18 6.87
CA PHE A 49 -14.02 6.44 7.89
C PHE A 49 -14.11 7.19 9.22
N SER A 50 -13.57 8.41 9.30
CA SER A 50 -13.50 9.22 10.53
C SER A 50 -12.96 8.42 11.72
N THR A 51 -11.99 7.53 11.45
CA THR A 51 -11.42 6.60 12.44
C THR A 51 -9.90 6.68 12.41
N LYS A 52 -9.25 6.34 13.51
CA LYS A 52 -7.79 6.33 13.57
C LYS A 52 -7.27 4.95 13.20
N VAL A 53 -6.26 4.91 12.35
CA VAL A 53 -5.45 3.69 12.13
C VAL A 53 -4.59 3.45 13.37
N ASN A 54 -4.80 2.32 14.04
CA ASN A 54 -4.13 2.00 15.30
C ASN A 54 -2.81 1.26 15.10
N PHE A 55 -2.75 0.40 14.07
CA PHE A 55 -1.61 -0.46 13.82
C PHE A 55 -1.36 -0.59 12.31
N VAL A 56 -0.09 -0.70 11.94
CA VAL A 56 0.36 -1.02 10.58
C VAL A 56 1.37 -2.14 10.71
N GLY A 57 1.02 -3.32 10.20
CA GLY A 57 1.94 -4.45 10.07
C GLY A 57 2.60 -4.46 8.71
N ALA A 58 3.86 -4.89 8.65
CA ALA A 58 4.57 -5.15 7.41
C ALA A 58 5.08 -6.60 7.40
N ASP A 59 5.11 -7.20 6.22
CA ASP A 59 5.60 -8.56 6.06
C ASP A 59 7.11 -8.62 6.38
N GLY A 60 7.50 -9.51 7.31
CA GLY A 60 8.87 -9.65 7.80
C GLY A 60 9.27 -8.84 9.04
N ALA A 61 8.30 -8.25 9.76
CA ALA A 61 8.49 -7.62 11.08
C ALA A 61 8.37 -8.63 12.24
#